data_AF-B7Q6C1-F1
#
_entry.id   AF-B7Q6C1-F1
#
_cell.length_a   1.000
_cell.length_b   1.000
_cell.length_c   1.000
_cell.angle_alpha   90.00
_cell.angle_beta   90.00
_cell.angle_gamma   90.00
#
_symmetry.space_group_name_H-M   'P 1'
#
loop_
_entity.id
_entity.type
_entity.pdbx_description
1 polymer ?
#
loop_
_entity_poly.entity_id
_entity_poly.type
_entity_poly.pdbx_seq_one_letter_code
_entity_poly.pdbx_strand_id
1 'polypeptide(L)'
;EYLEKPAELMTFLERLKNAKKQMFLVTNSPFKFVDVGMRYMIGADWQDLLTLSSFKPGSQSFSLTSTGAFPLACRCKLAKDKLLSSIVGLCSRQGTVTQLQAMTGWCGNHVLYFGDQIYSDLADLTLNYGWRTGAIIWELAHEIKILNSEEFRHTVSWLQSLQHLIEEMQDHDDIEDFIEQLLQERDQLRKTTKSLFNANFGSIFRTHHNPTYFSRRLFRYSDIYMSHVTNLLNYSLRHTFYPRRGALPHECHTPHS
;
A
#
# COMPACT_ATOMS: atom_id res chain seq x y z
N GLU A 1 17.26 -18.12 4.80
CA GLU A 1 17.52 -17.77 3.39
C GLU A 1 16.33 -17.06 2.76
N TYR A 2 15.11 -17.63 2.83
CA TYR A 2 13.90 -17.02 2.22
C TYR A 2 13.17 -15.96 3.05
N LEU A 3 13.51 -15.79 4.33
CA LEU A 3 12.88 -14.83 5.24
C LEU A 3 13.93 -13.84 5.70
N GLU A 4 13.73 -12.57 5.37
CA GLU A 4 14.48 -11.48 5.98
C GLU A 4 13.96 -11.23 7.38
N LYS A 5 14.89 -11.00 8.32
CA LYS A 5 14.56 -10.64 9.70
C LYS A 5 14.73 -9.13 9.86
N PRO A 6 13.66 -8.34 9.69
CA PRO A 6 13.74 -6.89 9.90
C PRO A 6 14.05 -6.59 11.36
N ALA A 7 15.24 -6.03 11.62
CA ALA A 7 15.73 -5.74 12.98
C ALA A 7 14.78 -4.84 13.77
N GLU A 8 14.11 -3.90 13.09
CA GLU A 8 13.24 -2.89 13.70
C GLU A 8 11.79 -3.35 13.90
N LEU A 9 11.40 -4.51 13.37
CA LEU A 9 10.01 -4.97 13.44
C LEU A 9 9.58 -5.20 14.90
N MET A 10 10.44 -5.80 15.71
CA MET A 10 10.15 -6.01 17.13
C MET A 10 9.94 -4.67 17.85
N THR A 11 10.84 -3.71 17.64
CA THR A 11 10.75 -2.36 18.21
C THR A 11 9.44 -1.66 17.82
N PHE A 12 9.00 -1.83 16.56
CA PHE A 12 7.73 -1.30 16.09
C PHE A 12 6.53 -1.90 16.82
N LEU A 13 6.48 -3.24 16.96
CA LEU A 13 5.39 -3.93 17.65
C LEU A 13 5.36 -3.60 19.14
N GLU A 14 6.50 -3.56 19.81
CA GLU A 14 6.62 -3.16 21.21
C GLU A 14 6.14 -1.72 21.43
N ARG A 15 6.49 -0.80 20.52
CA ARG A 15 6.02 0.60 20.58
C ARG A 15 4.50 0.67 20.52
N LEU A 16 3.85 -0.12 19.67
CA LEU A 16 2.40 -0.19 19.58
C LEU A 16 1.77 -0.82 20.85
N LYS A 17 2.36 -1.89 21.37
CA LYS A 17 1.93 -2.53 22.62
C LYS A 17 2.03 -1.58 23.81
N ASN A 18 3.13 -0.86 23.95
CA ASN A 18 3.35 0.14 25.00
C ASN A 18 2.34 1.29 24.91
N ALA A 19 1.92 1.63 23.69
CA ALA A 19 0.85 2.59 23.44
C ALA A 19 -0.58 2.01 23.59
N LYS A 20 -0.70 0.77 24.09
CA LYS A 20 -1.96 0.05 24.31
C LYS A 20 -2.80 -0.10 23.04
N LYS A 21 -2.14 -0.16 21.87
CA LYS A 21 -2.80 -0.48 20.61
C LYS A 21 -3.07 -1.97 20.56
N GLN A 22 -4.28 -2.33 20.16
CA GLN A 22 -4.62 -3.72 19.88
C GLN A 22 -4.13 -4.05 18.48
N MET A 23 -3.44 -5.18 18.35
CA MET A 23 -2.88 -5.63 17.09
C MET A 23 -3.38 -7.03 16.78
N PHE A 24 -3.65 -7.28 15.51
CA PHE A 24 -4.10 -8.58 15.03
C PHE A 24 -3.38 -8.94 13.74
N LEU A 25 -3.28 -10.24 13.47
CA LEU A 25 -2.67 -10.78 12.26
C LEU A 25 -3.71 -11.61 11.51
N VAL A 26 -3.94 -11.30 10.24
CA VAL A 26 -4.81 -12.06 9.33
C VAL A 26 -3.92 -12.75 8.32
N THR A 27 -4.05 -14.06 8.17
CA THR A 27 -3.22 -14.82 7.20
C THR A 27 -3.95 -16.02 6.62
N ASN A 28 -3.74 -16.25 5.32
CA ASN A 28 -4.21 -17.43 4.60
C ASN A 28 -3.33 -18.66 4.84
N SER A 29 -2.20 -18.50 5.54
CA SER A 29 -1.30 -19.60 5.86
C SER A 29 -1.75 -20.36 7.11
N PRO A 30 -1.51 -21.69 7.16
CA PRO A 30 -1.79 -22.49 8.35
C PRO A 30 -1.00 -22.02 9.58
N PHE A 31 -1.61 -22.10 10.76
CA PHE A 31 -1.00 -21.72 12.04
C PHE A 31 0.44 -22.23 12.22
N LYS A 32 0.68 -23.52 11.94
CA LYS A 32 2.02 -24.12 12.14
C LYS A 32 3.10 -23.40 11.33
N PHE A 33 2.78 -22.97 10.11
CA PHE A 33 3.72 -22.23 9.27
C PHE A 33 3.97 -20.82 9.82
N VAL A 34 2.89 -20.14 10.20
CA VAL A 34 2.93 -18.80 10.78
C VAL A 34 3.71 -18.79 12.10
N ASP A 35 3.46 -19.75 12.99
CA ASP A 35 4.13 -19.86 14.29
C ASP A 35 5.65 -20.02 14.14
N VAL A 36 6.11 -20.86 13.22
CA VAL A 36 7.54 -21.02 12.94
C VAL A 36 8.14 -19.73 12.38
N GLY A 37 7.49 -19.09 11.41
CA GLY A 37 7.96 -17.84 10.81
C GLY A 37 8.00 -16.68 11.82
N MET A 38 6.95 -16.51 12.61
CA MET A 38 6.86 -15.46 13.63
C MET A 38 7.87 -15.68 14.76
N ARG A 39 8.10 -16.93 15.19
CA ARG A 39 9.16 -17.25 16.16
C ARG A 39 10.54 -16.87 15.66
N TYR A 40 10.81 -17.10 14.38
CA TYR A 40 12.08 -16.70 13.77
C TYR A 40 12.23 -15.17 13.71
N MET A 41 11.19 -14.46 13.28
CA MET A 41 11.21 -13.02 13.07
C MET A 41 11.24 -12.22 14.38
N ILE A 42 10.35 -12.51 15.33
CA ILE A 42 10.14 -11.68 16.53
C ILE A 42 10.21 -12.44 17.86
N GLY A 43 10.50 -13.75 17.84
CA GLY A 43 10.76 -14.56 19.04
C GLY A 43 9.60 -15.43 19.51
N ALA A 44 9.84 -16.22 20.56
CA ALA A 44 8.89 -17.22 21.07
C ALA A 44 7.56 -16.62 21.51
N ASP A 45 7.59 -15.42 22.10
CA ASP A 45 6.46 -14.75 22.74
C ASP A 45 5.68 -13.84 21.79
N TRP A 46 5.77 -14.10 20.48
CA TRP A 46 5.13 -13.28 19.45
C TRP A 46 3.60 -13.18 19.61
N GLN A 47 2.97 -14.19 20.23
CA GLN A 47 1.53 -14.24 20.50
C GLN A 47 1.10 -13.22 21.56
N ASP A 48 2.02 -12.75 22.42
CA ASP A 48 1.74 -11.70 23.40
C ASP A 48 1.70 -10.30 22.78
N LEU A 49 2.17 -10.18 21.54
CA LEU A 49 2.14 -8.95 20.76
C LEU A 49 0.94 -8.91 19.82
N LEU A 50 0.60 -10.06 19.21
CA LEU A 50 -0.36 -10.14 18.11
C LEU A 50 -1.45 -11.16 18.41
N THR A 51 -2.70 -10.74 18.31
CA THR A 51 -3.84 -11.69 18.30
C THR A 51 -3.98 -12.29 16.90
N LEU A 52 -3.75 -13.60 16.74
CA LEU A 52 -3.76 -14.24 15.43
C LEU A 52 -5.17 -14.65 14.99
N SER A 53 -5.46 -14.37 13.71
CA SER A 53 -6.47 -15.02 12.87
C SER A 53 -5.86 -15.75 11.67
N SER A 54 -5.93 -17.09 11.64
CA SER A 54 -5.37 -17.95 10.58
C SER A 54 -6.49 -18.72 9.88
N PHE A 55 -6.40 -18.86 8.55
CA PHE A 55 -7.38 -19.58 7.71
C PHE A 55 -6.76 -20.80 7.03
N LYS A 56 -7.55 -21.84 6.72
CA LYS A 56 -7.10 -23.01 5.96
C LYS A 56 -7.13 -22.74 4.44
N PRO A 57 -6.12 -23.16 3.67
CA PRO A 57 -6.13 -23.04 2.21
C PRO A 57 -7.02 -24.14 1.60
N GLY A 58 -8.04 -23.74 0.85
CA GLY A 58 -9.00 -24.66 0.21
C GLY A 58 -10.37 -24.08 -0.12
N SER A 59 -10.69 -22.88 0.38
CA SER A 59 -11.77 -22.06 -0.18
C SER A 59 -11.17 -20.87 -0.91
N GLN A 60 -11.66 -20.64 -2.13
CA GLN A 60 -11.37 -19.44 -2.89
C GLN A 60 -11.64 -18.22 -2.01
N SER A 61 -10.60 -17.40 -1.83
CA SER A 61 -10.68 -16.04 -1.29
C SER A 61 -11.14 -15.96 0.16
N PHE A 62 -10.70 -14.92 0.85
CA PHE A 62 -11.53 -14.30 1.86
C PHE A 62 -12.77 -13.75 1.13
N SER A 63 -13.76 -14.60 0.84
CA SER A 63 -14.92 -14.21 0.05
C SER A 63 -15.82 -13.35 0.91
N LEU A 64 -15.69 -12.04 0.74
CA LEU A 64 -16.49 -11.00 1.38
C LEU A 64 -17.91 -10.90 0.80
N THR A 65 -18.25 -11.78 -0.14
CA THR A 65 -19.58 -11.96 -0.68
C THR A 65 -20.48 -12.73 0.30
N SER A 66 -21.01 -12.01 1.29
CA SER A 66 -22.38 -12.27 1.70
C SER A 66 -23.29 -11.39 0.85
N THR A 67 -23.98 -12.00 -0.10
CA THR A 67 -25.18 -11.44 -0.71
C THR A 67 -26.19 -11.13 0.40
N GLY A 68 -26.29 -9.86 0.78
CA GLY A 68 -27.28 -9.43 1.78
C GLY A 68 -27.06 -7.98 2.21
N ALA A 69 -27.74 -7.05 1.54
CA ALA A 69 -27.83 -5.66 1.96
C ALA A 69 -28.57 -5.56 3.30
N PHE A 70 -27.88 -5.21 4.40
CA PHE A 70 -28.52 -4.78 5.66
C PHE A 70 -27.63 -3.79 6.45
N PRO A 71 -28.23 -2.91 7.28
CA PRO A 71 -27.75 -1.56 7.54
C PRO A 71 -26.74 -1.47 8.70
N LEU A 72 -25.86 -0.47 8.61
CA LEU A 72 -24.95 -0.06 9.67
C LEU A 72 -25.71 0.26 10.98
N ALA A 73 -25.68 -0.68 11.91
CA ALA A 73 -25.96 -0.43 13.32
C ALA A 73 -24.99 -1.24 14.19
N CYS A 74 -23.75 -0.77 14.31
CA CYS A 74 -22.79 -1.34 15.25
C CYS A 74 -23.16 -0.93 16.69
N ARG A 75 -23.92 -1.76 17.39
CA ARG A 75 -23.98 -1.79 18.86
C ARG A 75 -23.48 -3.14 19.33
N CYS A 76 -22.30 -3.20 19.94
CA CYS A 76 -21.94 -4.24 20.92
C CYS A 76 -20.76 -3.76 21.79
N LYS A 77 -21.03 -3.62 23.10
CA LYS A 77 -20.01 -3.58 24.15
C LYS A 77 -19.88 -5.02 24.69
N LEU A 78 -18.74 -5.66 24.53
CA LEU A 78 -18.40 -6.87 25.29
C LEU A 78 -17.08 -6.70 26.05
N ALA A 79 -17.01 -7.34 27.22
CA ALA A 79 -15.91 -7.24 28.17
C ALA A 79 -14.60 -7.84 27.62
N LYS A 80 -13.49 -7.13 27.86
CA LYS A 80 -12.16 -7.31 27.26
C LYS A 80 -11.54 -8.71 27.43
N ASP A 81 -11.80 -9.40 28.54
CA ASP A 81 -11.04 -10.62 28.90
C ASP A 81 -11.57 -11.91 28.26
N LYS A 82 -12.81 -11.94 27.77
CA LYS A 82 -13.35 -13.07 26.97
C LYS A 82 -13.07 -12.97 25.48
N LEU A 83 -12.50 -11.85 25.04
CA LEU A 83 -12.39 -11.47 23.63
C LEU A 83 -11.16 -12.13 22.97
N LEU A 84 -10.05 -12.22 23.71
CA LEU A 84 -8.78 -12.79 23.25
C LEU A 84 -8.85 -14.31 22.99
N SER A 85 -9.50 -15.07 23.87
CA SER A 85 -9.68 -16.53 23.68
C SER A 85 -10.68 -16.85 22.57
N SER A 86 -11.65 -15.95 22.32
CA SER A 86 -12.69 -16.12 21.31
C SER A 86 -12.18 -15.84 19.89
N ILE A 87 -11.25 -14.88 19.71
CA ILE A 87 -10.61 -14.62 18.42
C ILE A 87 -9.79 -15.85 17.99
N VAL A 88 -9.02 -16.45 18.91
CA VAL A 88 -8.25 -17.70 18.64
C VAL A 88 -9.17 -18.88 18.25
N GLY A 89 -10.40 -18.93 18.77
CA GLY A 89 -11.41 -19.93 18.43
C GLY A 89 -12.02 -19.76 17.03
N LEU A 90 -12.23 -18.52 16.58
CA LEU A 90 -12.71 -18.17 15.23
C LEU A 90 -11.75 -18.63 14.13
N CYS A 91 -10.45 -18.62 14.41
CA CYS A 91 -9.39 -19.09 13.50
C CYS A 91 -9.53 -20.57 13.13
N SER A 92 -10.22 -21.37 13.95
CA SER A 92 -10.50 -22.77 13.64
C SER A 92 -11.77 -22.97 12.80
N ARG A 93 -12.62 -21.95 12.63
CA ARG A 93 -13.91 -22.03 11.91
C ARG A 93 -14.13 -20.76 11.08
N GLN A 94 -13.56 -20.69 9.88
CA GLN A 94 -14.00 -19.82 8.76
C GLN A 94 -14.64 -18.48 9.19
N GLY A 95 -13.89 -17.63 9.89
CA GLY A 95 -14.39 -16.35 10.39
C GLY A 95 -14.48 -15.24 9.34
N THR A 96 -15.64 -14.61 9.17
CA THR A 96 -15.79 -13.41 8.30
C THR A 96 -15.37 -12.13 9.04
N VAL A 97 -14.98 -11.06 8.33
CA VAL A 97 -14.75 -9.71 8.93
C VAL A 97 -15.95 -9.32 9.79
N THR A 98 -17.18 -9.57 9.36
CA THR A 98 -18.40 -9.30 10.12
C THR A 98 -18.42 -9.97 11.50
N GLN A 99 -17.92 -11.21 11.61
CA GLN A 99 -17.84 -11.92 12.89
C GLN A 99 -16.75 -11.32 13.78
N LEU A 100 -15.61 -10.96 13.19
CA LEU A 100 -14.54 -10.27 13.90
C LEU A 100 -15.02 -8.91 14.44
N GLN A 101 -15.77 -8.14 13.64
CA GLN A 101 -16.38 -6.88 14.07
C GLN A 101 -17.38 -7.08 15.20
N ALA A 102 -18.25 -8.10 15.10
CA ALA A 102 -19.22 -8.41 16.15
C ALA A 102 -18.56 -8.76 17.49
N MET A 103 -17.42 -9.46 17.45
CA MET A 103 -16.70 -9.84 18.67
C MET A 103 -15.85 -8.71 19.25
N THR A 104 -15.14 -7.97 18.40
CA THR A 104 -14.18 -6.94 18.82
C THR A 104 -14.81 -5.57 19.05
N GLY A 105 -15.95 -5.31 18.40
CA GLY A 105 -16.51 -3.97 18.27
C GLY A 105 -15.68 -3.04 17.37
N TRP A 106 -14.66 -3.55 16.69
CA TRP A 106 -13.83 -2.77 15.77
C TRP A 106 -14.63 -2.40 14.52
N CYS A 107 -14.82 -1.11 14.28
CA CYS A 107 -15.66 -0.64 13.18
C CYS A 107 -15.11 0.65 12.55
N GLY A 108 -15.34 0.79 11.25
CA GLY A 108 -15.01 1.98 10.47
C GLY A 108 -13.54 2.41 10.59
N ASN A 109 -13.33 3.72 10.72
CA ASN A 109 -12.02 4.37 10.69
C ASN A 109 -11.16 4.15 11.95
N HIS A 110 -11.62 3.36 12.93
CA HIS A 110 -10.86 3.00 14.12
C HIS A 110 -9.89 1.83 13.90
N VAL A 111 -9.98 1.17 12.74
CA VAL A 111 -9.10 0.07 12.34
C VAL A 111 -8.18 0.54 11.22
N LEU A 112 -6.89 0.25 11.35
CA LEU A 112 -5.90 0.41 10.29
C LEU A 112 -5.35 -0.96 9.94
N TYR A 113 -5.64 -1.42 8.72
CA TYR A 113 -5.20 -2.72 8.21
C TYR A 113 -4.06 -2.55 7.22
N PHE A 114 -3.02 -3.40 7.33
CA PHE A 114 -1.91 -3.42 6.38
C PHE A 114 -1.93 -4.72 5.57
N GLY A 115 -1.74 -4.61 4.26
CA GLY A 115 -1.66 -5.75 3.35
C GLY A 115 -0.71 -5.48 2.18
N ASP A 116 -0.19 -6.54 1.58
CA ASP A 116 0.67 -6.48 0.39
C ASP A 116 -0.13 -6.70 -0.90
N GLN A 117 -1.27 -7.42 -0.82
CA GLN A 117 -2.13 -7.65 -1.98
C GLN A 117 -3.30 -6.67 -2.03
N ILE A 118 -3.16 -5.64 -2.86
CA ILE A 118 -4.16 -4.56 -2.99
C ILE A 118 -5.58 -5.10 -3.29
N TYR A 119 -5.71 -6.14 -4.12
CA TYR A 119 -7.02 -6.65 -4.55
C TYR A 119 -7.71 -7.53 -3.54
N SER A 120 -7.02 -8.55 -3.04
CA SER A 120 -7.57 -9.52 -2.11
C SER A 120 -7.73 -8.94 -0.72
N ASP A 121 -6.81 -8.07 -0.31
CA ASP A 121 -6.74 -7.65 1.09
C ASP A 121 -7.39 -6.29 1.33
N LEU A 122 -7.24 -5.32 0.42
CA LEU A 122 -7.56 -3.92 0.74
C LEU A 122 -8.88 -3.42 0.13
N ALA A 123 -9.25 -3.90 -1.05
CA ALA A 123 -10.38 -3.35 -1.80
C ALA A 123 -11.71 -3.46 -1.03
N ASP A 124 -12.04 -4.65 -0.54
CA ASP A 124 -13.31 -4.87 0.15
C ASP A 124 -13.32 -4.26 1.56
N LEU A 125 -12.19 -4.21 2.26
CA LEU A 125 -12.08 -3.54 3.57
C LEU A 125 -12.39 -2.05 3.46
N THR A 126 -11.86 -1.42 2.41
CA THR A 126 -12.09 0.00 2.12
C THR A 126 -13.54 0.24 1.70
N LEU A 127 -14.06 -0.56 0.75
CA LEU A 127 -15.36 -0.33 0.13
C LEU A 127 -16.55 -0.73 1.01
N ASN A 128 -16.46 -1.85 1.73
CA ASN A 128 -17.61 -2.44 2.42
C ASN A 128 -17.57 -2.22 3.94
N TYR A 129 -16.39 -2.02 4.54
CA TYR A 129 -16.23 -1.96 6.00
C TYR A 129 -15.72 -0.61 6.52
N GLY A 130 -15.26 0.28 5.63
CA GLY A 130 -14.79 1.61 5.99
C GLY A 130 -13.54 1.61 6.87
N TRP A 131 -12.76 0.52 6.86
CA TRP A 131 -11.48 0.44 7.56
C TRP A 131 -10.45 1.33 6.85
N ARG A 132 -9.51 1.89 7.63
CA ARG A 132 -8.34 2.55 7.04
C ARG A 132 -7.37 1.49 6.56
N THR A 133 -6.71 1.73 5.43
CA THR A 133 -5.87 0.73 4.77
C THR A 133 -4.48 1.27 4.45
N GLY A 134 -3.48 0.41 4.65
CA GLY A 134 -2.10 0.67 4.29
C GLY A 134 -1.53 -0.43 3.39
N ALA A 135 -0.96 -0.06 2.25
CA ALA A 135 -0.33 -1.01 1.34
C ALA A 135 1.17 -1.13 1.62
N ILE A 136 1.68 -2.36 1.68
CA ILE A 136 3.11 -2.65 1.76
C ILE A 136 3.58 -3.09 0.37
N ILE A 137 4.49 -2.31 -0.24
CA ILE A 137 4.97 -2.51 -1.61
C ILE A 137 6.49 -2.54 -1.59
N TRP A 138 7.07 -3.73 -1.55
CA TRP A 138 8.52 -3.89 -1.40
C TRP A 138 9.32 -3.27 -2.56
N GLU A 139 8.77 -3.27 -3.80
CA GLU A 139 9.40 -2.65 -4.97
C GLU A 139 9.55 -1.13 -4.84
N LEU A 140 8.76 -0.48 -3.95
CA LEU A 140 8.76 0.97 -3.77
C LEU A 140 10.14 1.50 -3.37
N ALA A 141 10.89 0.77 -2.53
CA ALA A 141 12.20 1.22 -2.08
C ALA A 141 13.19 1.31 -3.26
N HIS A 142 13.16 0.33 -4.15
CA HIS A 142 13.98 0.30 -5.35
C HIS A 142 13.58 1.43 -6.32
N GLU A 143 12.29 1.64 -6.53
CA GLU A 143 11.79 2.74 -7.36
C GLU A 143 12.20 4.11 -6.83
N ILE A 144 12.06 4.36 -5.53
CA ILE A 144 12.49 5.62 -4.90
C ILE A 144 13.99 5.84 -5.12
N LYS A 145 14.81 4.79 -5.05
CA LYS A 145 16.25 4.89 -5.31
C LYS A 145 16.53 5.32 -6.75
N ILE A 146 15.86 4.73 -7.74
CA ILE A 146 16.01 5.09 -9.16
C ILE A 146 15.53 6.53 -9.40
N LEU A 147 14.35 6.89 -8.89
CA LEU A 147 13.76 8.22 -9.06
C LEU A 147 14.65 9.34 -8.49
N ASN A 148 15.39 9.05 -7.43
CA ASN A 148 16.32 10.00 -6.82
C ASN A 148 17.73 9.99 -7.44
N SER A 149 18.02 9.08 -8.38
CA SER A 149 19.31 9.07 -9.08
C SER A 149 19.49 10.32 -9.95
N GLU A 150 20.73 10.78 -10.06
CA GLU A 150 21.05 11.94 -10.90
C GLU A 150 20.68 11.68 -12.36
N GLU A 151 21.00 10.49 -12.88
CA GLU A 151 20.68 10.08 -14.24
C GLU A 151 19.17 10.22 -14.55
N PHE A 152 18.30 9.68 -13.68
CA PHE A 152 16.86 9.80 -13.86
C PHE A 152 16.40 11.27 -13.82
N ARG A 153 16.88 12.04 -12.84
CA ARG A 153 16.50 13.45 -12.66
C ARG A 153 16.92 14.32 -13.84
N HIS A 154 18.15 14.16 -14.32
CA HIS A 154 18.65 14.88 -15.50
C HIS A 154 17.86 14.51 -16.75
N THR A 155 17.62 13.22 -16.98
CA THR A 155 16.89 12.74 -18.17
C THR A 155 15.45 13.27 -18.18
N VAL A 156 14.75 13.24 -17.04
CA VAL A 156 13.37 13.76 -16.94
C VAL A 156 13.33 15.28 -17.08
N SER A 157 14.27 16.00 -16.48
CA SER A 157 14.35 17.46 -16.64
C SER A 157 14.57 17.84 -18.10
N TRP A 158 15.47 17.15 -18.80
CA TRP A 158 15.70 17.38 -20.22
C TRP A 158 14.47 17.04 -21.06
N LEU A 159 13.81 15.91 -20.78
CA LEU A 159 12.57 15.51 -21.43
C LEU A 159 11.43 16.53 -21.25
N GLN A 160 11.36 17.21 -20.10
CA GLN A 160 10.40 18.29 -19.85
C GLN A 160 10.75 19.55 -20.66
N SER A 161 12.01 19.98 -20.65
CA SER A 161 12.46 21.13 -21.44
C SER A 161 12.23 20.91 -22.94
N LEU A 162 12.52 19.70 -23.44
CA LEU A 162 12.32 19.32 -24.82
C LEU A 162 10.83 19.31 -25.20
N GLN A 163 9.95 18.82 -24.32
CA GLN A 163 8.50 18.87 -24.54
C GLN A 163 8.00 20.30 -24.62
N HIS A 164 8.45 21.18 -23.72
CA HIS A 164 8.10 22.59 -23.75
C HIS A 164 8.53 23.27 -25.06
N LEU A 165 9.77 23.02 -25.51
CA LEU A 165 10.28 23.55 -26.77
C LEU A 165 9.45 23.08 -27.98
N ILE A 166 9.11 21.79 -28.03
CA ILE A 166 8.26 21.25 -29.10
C ILE A 166 6.88 21.91 -29.06
N GLU A 167 6.28 22.07 -27.87
CA GLU A 167 4.97 22.70 -27.71
C GLU A 167 4.95 24.16 -28.19
N GLU A 168 6.03 24.92 -27.96
CA GLU A 168 6.15 26.31 -28.43
C GLU A 168 6.40 26.43 -29.93
N MET A 169 7.12 25.46 -30.52
CA MET A 169 7.62 25.56 -31.89
C MET A 169 6.73 24.86 -32.93
N GLN A 170 5.88 23.92 -32.55
CA GLN A 170 5.15 23.03 -33.48
C GLN A 170 4.26 23.73 -34.53
N ASP A 171 3.84 24.97 -34.30
CA ASP A 171 2.92 25.70 -35.19
C ASP A 171 3.64 26.50 -36.29
N HIS A 172 4.97 26.43 -36.38
CA HIS A 172 5.75 27.13 -37.40
C HIS A 172 6.05 26.22 -38.61
N ASP A 173 5.61 26.63 -39.81
CA ASP A 173 5.73 25.83 -41.05
C ASP A 173 7.19 25.60 -41.50
N ASP A 174 8.13 26.48 -41.13
CA ASP A 174 9.51 26.45 -41.65
C ASP A 174 10.46 25.49 -40.91
N ILE A 175 9.98 24.78 -39.88
CA ILE A 175 10.84 24.03 -38.94
C ILE A 175 10.43 22.56 -38.75
N GLU A 176 9.66 22.00 -39.68
CA GLU A 176 9.13 20.63 -39.60
C GLU A 176 10.24 19.57 -39.41
N ASP A 177 11.32 19.65 -40.19
CA ASP A 177 12.48 18.75 -40.08
C ASP A 177 13.16 18.83 -38.70
N PHE A 178 13.20 20.02 -38.10
CA PHE A 178 13.78 20.22 -36.78
C PHE A 178 12.87 19.65 -35.69
N ILE A 179 11.55 19.83 -35.80
CA ILE A 179 10.58 19.20 -34.90
C ILE A 179 10.70 17.68 -34.95
N GLU A 180 10.88 17.09 -36.13
CA GLU A 180 11.08 15.64 -36.23
C GLU A 180 12.32 15.17 -35.45
N GLN A 181 13.44 15.90 -35.54
CA GLN A 181 14.65 15.60 -34.77
C GLN A 181 14.40 15.65 -33.25
N LEU A 182 13.69 16.69 -32.76
CA LEU A 182 13.34 16.81 -31.35
C LEU A 182 12.40 15.67 -30.89
N LEU A 183 11.47 15.23 -31.74
CA LEU A 183 10.59 14.10 -31.46
C LEU A 183 11.36 12.79 -31.35
N GLN A 184 12.35 12.56 -32.21
CA GLN A 184 13.23 11.39 -32.15
C GLN A 184 14.07 11.39 -30.86
N GLU A 185 14.65 12.53 -30.50
CA GLU A 185 15.40 12.68 -29.25
C GLU A 185 14.51 12.42 -28.03
N ARG A 186 13.30 12.99 -28.01
CA ARG A 186 12.30 12.77 -26.96
C ARG A 186 12.00 11.29 -26.80
N ASP A 187 11.80 10.57 -27.90
CA ASP A 187 11.48 9.14 -27.86
C ASP A 187 12.67 8.30 -27.39
N GLN A 188 13.91 8.71 -27.70
CA GLN A 188 15.11 8.09 -27.15
C GLN A 188 15.20 8.29 -25.63
N LEU A 189 14.99 9.52 -25.14
CA LEU A 189 14.98 9.81 -23.70
C LEU A 189 13.89 9.03 -22.96
N ARG A 190 12.70 8.87 -23.58
CA ARG A 190 11.62 8.03 -23.04
C ARG A 190 12.04 6.58 -22.89
N LYS A 191 12.78 6.02 -23.85
CA LYS A 191 13.31 4.65 -23.78
C LYS A 191 14.36 4.52 -22.69
N THR A 192 15.34 5.44 -22.64
CA THR A 192 16.39 5.46 -21.60
C THR A 192 15.78 5.53 -20.21
N THR A 193 14.85 6.46 -19.99
CA THR A 193 14.16 6.62 -18.70
C THR A 193 13.42 5.35 -18.28
N LYS A 194 12.78 4.66 -19.23
CA LYS A 194 12.07 3.40 -18.97
C LYS A 194 13.04 2.27 -18.62
N SER A 195 14.20 2.19 -19.28
CA SER A 195 15.20 1.15 -19.03
C SER A 195 15.93 1.27 -17.70
N LEU A 196 15.84 2.42 -17.01
CA LEU A 196 16.38 2.59 -15.66
C LEU A 196 15.64 1.75 -14.61
N PHE A 197 14.41 1.34 -14.90
CA PHE A 197 13.62 0.42 -14.08
C PHE A 197 13.79 -1.02 -14.58
N ASN A 198 12.76 -1.84 -14.41
CA ASN A 198 12.75 -3.18 -15.00
C ASN A 198 12.85 -3.08 -16.53
N ALA A 199 13.82 -3.78 -17.12
CA ALA A 199 14.09 -3.72 -18.56
C ALA A 199 12.87 -4.12 -19.42
N ASN A 200 12.03 -5.03 -18.93
CA ASN A 200 10.88 -5.54 -19.69
C ASN A 200 9.62 -4.70 -19.44
N PHE A 201 9.34 -4.38 -18.18
CA PHE A 201 8.05 -3.80 -17.76
C PHE A 201 8.12 -2.32 -17.40
N GLY A 202 9.31 -1.77 -17.15
CA GLY A 202 9.50 -0.42 -16.65
C GLY A 202 9.10 -0.29 -15.17
N SER A 203 8.66 0.91 -14.78
CA SER A 203 8.15 1.21 -13.44
C SER A 203 6.80 0.54 -13.21
N ILE A 204 6.59 -0.01 -12.00
CA ILE A 204 5.28 -0.52 -11.56
C ILE A 204 4.28 0.63 -11.37
N PHE A 205 4.75 1.85 -11.07
CA PHE A 205 3.86 2.97 -10.76
C PHE A 205 3.49 3.84 -11.97
N ARG A 206 4.37 3.96 -12.97
CA ARG A 206 4.19 4.96 -14.04
C ARG A 206 4.72 4.50 -15.39
N THR A 207 3.98 4.83 -16.44
CA THR A 207 4.42 4.73 -17.83
C THR A 207 4.38 6.13 -18.44
N HIS A 208 5.56 6.70 -18.69
CA HIS A 208 5.72 8.10 -19.13
C HIS A 208 4.97 9.06 -18.18
N HIS A 209 3.95 9.76 -18.67
CA HIS A 209 3.17 10.72 -17.88
C HIS A 209 2.03 10.05 -17.10
N ASN A 210 1.66 8.82 -17.44
CA ASN A 210 0.44 8.19 -16.95
C ASN A 210 0.70 7.26 -15.77
N PRO A 211 -0.10 7.34 -14.69
CA PRO A 211 -0.07 6.32 -13.64
C PRO A 211 -0.56 4.99 -14.22
N THR A 212 0.14 3.91 -13.86
CA THR A 212 -0.22 2.55 -14.24
C THR A 212 -1.57 2.15 -13.63
N TYR A 213 -2.14 1.06 -14.12
CA TYR A 213 -3.33 0.47 -13.52
C TYR A 213 -3.13 0.11 -12.05
N PHE A 214 -1.94 -0.39 -11.70
CA PHE A 214 -1.55 -0.67 -10.32
C PHE A 214 -1.64 0.60 -9.46
N SER A 215 -1.00 1.71 -9.88
CA SER A 215 -1.06 2.99 -9.16
C SER A 215 -2.48 3.51 -8.96
N ARG A 216 -3.30 3.48 -10.02
CA ARG A 216 -4.69 3.98 -9.94
C ARG A 216 -5.50 3.22 -8.89
N ARG A 217 -5.28 1.90 -8.78
CA ARG A 217 -5.98 1.08 -7.79
C ARG A 217 -5.35 1.20 -6.40
N LEU A 218 -4.03 1.32 -6.30
CA LEU A 218 -3.35 1.63 -5.05
C LEU A 218 -3.92 2.90 -4.41
N PHE A 219 -4.03 3.99 -5.18
CA PHE A 219 -4.57 5.26 -4.69
C PHE A 219 -6.06 5.18 -4.31
N ARG A 220 -6.80 4.22 -4.86
CA ARG A 220 -8.22 4.04 -4.56
C ARG A 220 -8.45 3.21 -3.29
N TYR A 221 -7.61 2.22 -3.03
CA TYR A 221 -7.84 1.22 -1.99
C TYR A 221 -6.89 1.32 -0.80
N SER A 222 -5.98 2.29 -0.81
CA SER A 222 -5.00 2.49 0.24
C SER A 222 -4.94 3.95 0.64
N ASP A 223 -5.08 4.23 1.94
CA ASP A 223 -4.91 5.58 2.49
C ASP A 223 -3.44 5.99 2.53
N ILE A 224 -2.57 5.04 2.86
CA ILE A 224 -1.12 5.20 2.94
C ILE A 224 -0.45 4.02 2.26
N TYR A 225 0.76 4.18 1.75
CA TYR A 225 1.55 3.06 1.24
C TYR A 225 3.01 3.27 1.56
N MET A 226 3.75 2.17 1.74
CA MET A 226 5.15 2.20 2.14
C MET A 226 5.87 0.93 1.70
N SER A 227 7.20 0.95 1.70
CA SER A 227 8.00 -0.23 1.35
C SER A 227 8.01 -1.28 2.46
N HIS A 228 7.99 -0.83 3.71
CA HIS A 228 8.04 -1.69 4.87
C HIS A 228 7.25 -1.06 6.03
N VAL A 229 6.60 -1.87 6.86
CA VAL A 229 5.77 -1.37 7.98
C VAL A 229 6.58 -0.58 9.01
N THR A 230 7.86 -0.91 9.16
CA THR A 230 8.80 -0.22 10.07
C THR A 230 9.05 1.23 9.66
N ASN A 231 8.72 1.64 8.43
CA ASN A 231 8.80 3.05 8.00
C ASN A 231 7.96 3.97 8.91
N LEU A 232 6.93 3.44 9.59
CA LEU A 232 6.13 4.16 10.58
C LEU A 232 6.87 4.49 11.88
N LEU A 233 8.03 3.87 12.14
CA LEU A 233 8.88 4.25 13.27
C LEU A 233 9.36 5.70 13.19
N ASN A 234 9.53 6.22 11.97
CA ASN A 234 9.92 7.61 11.71
C ASN A 234 8.84 8.64 12.08
N TYR A 235 7.64 8.20 12.44
CA TYR A 235 6.51 9.07 12.76
C TYR A 235 6.08 8.90 14.22
N SER A 236 5.49 9.95 14.80
CA SER A 236 4.83 9.86 16.10
C SER A 236 3.51 9.09 16.00
N LEU A 237 3.08 8.42 17.08
CA LEU A 237 1.76 7.76 17.14
C LEU A 237 0.58 8.75 17.09
N ARG A 238 0.86 10.06 17.24
CA ARG A 238 -0.10 11.15 17.11
C ARG A 238 -0.02 11.86 15.76
N HIS A 239 0.86 11.39 14.86
CA HIS A 239 1.06 12.00 13.56
C HIS A 239 -0.21 11.89 12.71
N THR A 240 -0.56 12.97 12.02
CA THR A 240 -1.68 13.01 11.08
C THR A 240 -1.11 13.20 9.68
N PHE A 241 -1.36 12.24 8.81
CA PHE A 241 -0.96 12.30 7.41
C PHE A 241 -1.97 13.13 6.62
N TYR A 242 -1.48 14.13 5.89
CA TYR A 242 -2.29 14.95 5.00
C TYR A 242 -1.96 14.61 3.55
N PRO A 243 -2.95 14.26 2.71
CA PRO A 243 -2.70 14.01 1.30
C PRO A 243 -2.29 15.32 0.61
N ARG A 244 -1.37 15.22 -0.35
CA ARG A 244 -1.05 16.36 -1.21
C ARG A 244 -2.21 16.61 -2.17
N ARG A 245 -2.51 17.87 -2.43
CA ARG A 245 -3.54 18.27 -3.39
C ARG A 245 -3.04 17.95 -4.80
N GLY A 246 -3.74 17.08 -5.52
CA GLY A 246 -3.53 16.91 -6.95
C GLY A 246 -4.30 18.00 -7.70
N ALA A 247 -3.60 18.85 -8.45
CA ALA A 247 -4.24 19.88 -9.26
C ALA A 247 -5.00 19.23 -10.44
N LEU A 248 -6.19 19.77 -10.75
CA LEU A 248 -6.93 19.38 -11.95
C LEU A 248 -6.37 20.11 -13.18
N PRO A 249 -6.52 19.57 -14.40
CA PRO A 249 -5.96 20.20 -15.61
C PRO A 249 -6.42 21.64 -15.88
N HIS A 250 -7.59 22.03 -15.37
CA HIS A 250 -8.15 23.39 -15.52
C HIS A 250 -7.87 24.29 -14.31
N GLU A 251 -7.15 23.81 -13.29
CA GLU A 251 -6.77 24.62 -12.14
C GLU A 251 -5.48 25.38 -12.45
N CYS A 252 -5.44 26.67 -12.05
CA CYS A 252 -4.23 27.46 -12.17
C CYS A 252 -3.10 26.85 -11.33
N HIS A 253 -1.90 26.74 -11.93
CA HIS A 253 -0.71 26.27 -11.22
C HIS A 253 -0.39 27.21 -10.06
N THR A 254 -0.64 26.78 -8.82
CA THR A 254 -0.17 27.50 -7.64
C THR A 254 1.30 27.15 -7.37
N PRO A 255 2.20 28.13 -7.23
CA PRO A 255 3.66 27.92 -7.16
C PRO A 255 4.17 27.15 -5.92
N HIS A 256 3.29 26.65 -5.05
CA HIS A 256 3.64 26.03 -3.76
C HIS A 256 3.00 24.65 -3.55
N SER A 257 2.69 23.91 -4.62
CA SER A 257 2.13 22.55 -4.56
C SER A 257 3.17 21.46 -4.84
#